data_AF-A0A3L6PJK8-F1
#
_entry.id   AF-A0A3L6PJK8-F1
#
_cell.length_a   1.000
_cell.length_b   1.000
_cell.length_c   1.000
_cell.angle_alpha   90.00
_cell.angle_beta   90.00
_cell.angle_gamma   90.00
#
_symmetry.space_group_name_H-M   'P 1'
#
loop_
_entity.id
_entity.type
_entity.pdbx_description
1 polymer ?
#
loop_
_entity_poly.entity_id
_entity_poly.type
_entity_poly.pdbx_seq_one_letter_code
_entity_poly.pdbx_strand_id
1 'polypeptide(L)'
;MDDNPEPKDLEKRRKFLVLLAVLAASCTYQAGINPPGGFWTDNNDGHRAGYPMFHDEFPHRYMVFFYLNSTAFMSSLAVIMLLVSKRLCQRGINGYLLRGCMLLDLVSLMGAFAAGSCRKVSTSVYAILVVSIVCAYVMVQVLVLTFAKDKSTSIRELQAKHHGQPKPEHKWRKDLILIGTLAVSVTYQAGLLPPGGLWPDDRDGHFISDPILHDTDPPRYKAFFYCNATAFMASVVIVILLLNRTISKYRRSLLPMKTAMVLDLLALLGAYAAGSCRKLKTSIYVFALVIAVFMYIVIHILLSFDKMARLVKKTGEQWIPCLKKMWALIETETPNHHPSSEEEP
;
A
#
# COMPACT_ATOMS: atom_id res chain seq x y z
N MET A 1 22.58 35.85 -2.51
CA MET A 1 21.39 35.06 -2.13
C MET A 1 21.85 33.85 -1.34
N ASP A 2 21.57 33.86 -0.05
CA ASP A 2 21.96 32.84 0.93
C ASP A 2 21.08 31.59 0.76
N ASP A 3 21.57 30.58 0.04
CA ASP A 3 20.86 29.32 -0.18
C ASP A 3 21.12 28.35 0.98
N ASN A 4 20.70 28.73 2.18
CA ASN A 4 20.81 27.88 3.36
C ASN A 4 19.93 26.61 3.17
N PRO A 5 20.50 25.40 3.15
CA PRO A 5 19.75 24.16 2.89
C PRO A 5 18.82 23.73 4.03
N GLU A 6 19.05 24.19 5.26
CA GLU A 6 18.27 23.77 6.45
C GLU A 6 16.78 24.18 6.46
N PRO A 7 16.37 25.43 6.15
CA PRO A 7 14.97 25.84 6.17
C PRO A 7 14.10 25.12 5.11
N LYS A 8 14.66 24.85 3.91
CA LYS A 8 13.96 24.16 2.83
C LYS A 8 13.69 22.69 3.16
N ASP A 9 14.60 22.02 3.87
CA ASP A 9 14.49 20.61 4.25
C ASP A 9 13.33 20.39 5.24
N LEU A 10 13.27 21.23 6.28
CA LEU A 10 12.23 21.21 7.32
C LEU A 10 10.84 21.47 6.76
N GLU A 11 10.69 22.45 5.85
CA GLU A 11 9.38 22.75 5.25
C GLU A 11 8.86 21.57 4.42
N LYS A 12 9.72 20.89 3.68
CA LYS A 12 9.34 19.70 2.91
C LYS A 12 8.95 18.54 3.83
N ARG A 13 9.69 18.31 4.92
CA ARG A 13 9.34 17.28 5.91
C ARG A 13 7.99 17.56 6.53
N ARG A 14 7.74 18.83 6.91
CA ARG A 14 6.45 19.30 7.40
C ARG A 14 5.31 19.02 6.41
N LYS A 15 5.49 19.32 5.11
CA LYS A 15 4.48 19.02 4.07
C LYS A 15 4.13 17.53 4.00
N PHE A 16 5.13 16.65 4.08
CA PHE A 16 4.88 15.21 4.09
C PHE A 16 4.18 14.75 5.36
N LEU A 17 4.60 15.24 6.53
CA LEU A 17 3.94 14.92 7.80
C LEU A 17 2.47 15.32 7.81
N VAL A 18 2.15 16.50 7.27
CA VAL A 18 0.76 16.94 7.11
C VAL A 18 -0.01 16.01 6.17
N LEU A 19 0.58 15.62 5.03
CA LEU A 19 -0.06 14.69 4.10
C LEU A 19 -0.42 13.36 4.76
N LEU A 20 0.49 12.79 5.57
CA LEU A 20 0.24 11.53 6.28
C LEU A 20 -0.85 11.66 7.34
N ALA A 21 -0.84 12.75 8.11
CA ALA A 21 -1.86 13.00 9.12
C ALA A 21 -3.24 13.25 8.49
N VAL A 22 -3.30 13.95 7.35
CA VAL A 22 -4.55 14.12 6.59
C VAL A 22 -5.04 12.78 6.02
N LEU A 23 -4.12 11.94 5.53
CA LEU A 23 -4.46 10.59 5.08
C LEU A 23 -5.05 9.75 6.21
N ALA A 24 -4.35 9.64 7.34
CA ALA A 24 -4.82 8.87 8.49
C ALA A 24 -6.16 9.42 9.00
N ALA A 25 -6.27 10.74 9.20
CA ALA A 25 -7.54 11.39 9.57
C ALA A 25 -8.68 11.06 8.61
N SER A 26 -8.46 11.14 7.29
CA SER A 26 -9.51 10.86 6.31
C SER A 26 -9.92 9.39 6.31
N CYS A 27 -8.98 8.45 6.40
CA CYS A 27 -9.28 7.02 6.48
C CYS A 27 -10.08 6.68 7.74
N THR A 28 -9.63 7.19 8.90
CA THR A 28 -10.27 6.92 10.19
C THR A 28 -11.59 7.65 10.33
N TYR A 29 -11.74 8.84 9.73
CA TYR A 29 -13.01 9.54 9.68
C TYR A 29 -14.04 8.72 8.92
N GLN A 30 -13.72 8.29 7.69
CA GLN A 30 -14.60 7.46 6.86
C GLN A 30 -15.00 6.16 7.57
N ALA A 31 -14.03 5.47 8.18
CA ALA A 31 -14.27 4.25 8.92
C ALA A 31 -15.00 4.46 10.26
N GLY A 32 -14.91 5.65 10.84
CA GLY A 32 -15.60 5.99 12.08
C GLY A 32 -17.10 6.23 11.86
N ILE A 33 -17.46 6.88 10.75
CA ILE A 33 -18.87 7.12 10.39
C ILE A 33 -19.48 5.97 9.60
N ASN A 34 -18.67 5.10 9.00
CA ASN A 34 -19.09 3.87 8.35
C ASN A 34 -18.28 2.71 8.97
N PRO A 35 -18.68 2.24 10.17
CA PRO A 35 -17.95 1.17 10.84
C PRO A 35 -17.92 -0.10 9.98
N PRO A 36 -16.91 -0.96 10.18
CA PRO A 36 -16.91 -2.29 9.56
C PRO A 36 -18.23 -2.98 9.88
N GLY A 37 -18.80 -3.73 8.93
CA GLY A 37 -20.15 -4.30 9.11
C GLY A 37 -21.29 -3.38 8.69
N GLY A 38 -21.08 -2.06 8.63
CA GLY A 38 -22.15 -1.11 8.38
C GLY A 38 -23.13 -1.02 9.56
N PHE A 39 -24.36 -0.65 9.24
CA PHE A 39 -25.42 -0.42 10.22
C PHE A 39 -26.60 -1.32 9.95
N TRP A 40 -27.34 -1.61 11.01
CA TRP A 40 -28.66 -2.19 10.90
C TRP A 40 -29.61 -1.29 10.12
N THR A 41 -30.39 -1.89 9.22
CA THR A 41 -31.38 -1.20 8.38
C THR A 41 -32.80 -1.31 8.91
N ASP A 42 -33.08 -2.23 9.83
CA ASP A 42 -34.40 -2.46 10.42
C ASP A 42 -34.31 -2.63 11.95
N ASN A 43 -35.45 -2.84 12.60
CA ASN A 43 -35.58 -3.00 14.06
C ASN A 43 -36.02 -4.43 14.45
N ASN A 44 -35.71 -5.43 13.61
CA ASN A 44 -36.11 -6.81 13.86
C ASN A 44 -35.08 -7.51 14.78
N ASP A 45 -35.39 -8.73 15.22
CA ASP A 45 -34.46 -9.67 15.87
C ASP A 45 -33.63 -9.12 17.06
N GLY A 46 -34.10 -8.05 17.72
CA GLY A 46 -33.46 -7.43 18.88
C GLY A 46 -32.42 -6.37 18.56
N HIS A 47 -32.12 -6.12 17.28
CA HIS A 47 -31.28 -5.01 16.85
C HIS A 47 -32.10 -3.76 16.51
N ARG A 48 -31.41 -2.62 16.40
CA ARG A 48 -32.03 -1.33 16.14
C ARG A 48 -31.38 -0.64 14.96
N ALA A 49 -32.20 -0.16 14.03
CA ALA A 49 -31.74 0.54 12.85
C ALA A 49 -30.81 1.70 13.22
N GLY A 50 -29.69 1.80 12.49
CA GLY A 50 -28.64 2.78 12.75
C GLY A 50 -27.60 2.36 13.80
N TYR A 51 -27.76 1.21 14.47
CA TYR A 51 -26.70 0.65 15.33
C TYR A 51 -25.68 -0.15 14.51
N PRO A 52 -24.39 -0.14 14.87
CA PRO A 52 -23.34 -0.83 14.12
C PRO A 52 -23.49 -2.35 14.17
N MET A 53 -23.65 -3.00 13.02
CA MET A 53 -23.84 -4.45 12.93
C MET A 53 -22.65 -5.24 13.48
N PHE A 54 -21.42 -4.74 13.28
CA PHE A 54 -20.21 -5.39 13.81
C PHE A 54 -20.09 -5.33 15.33
N HIS A 55 -20.80 -4.41 15.99
CA HIS A 55 -20.86 -4.36 17.45
C HIS A 55 -21.61 -5.55 18.02
N ASP A 56 -22.73 -5.91 17.42
CA ASP A 56 -23.62 -6.95 17.95
C ASP A 56 -22.99 -8.35 17.76
N GLU A 57 -22.39 -8.60 16.59
CA GLU A 57 -21.75 -9.89 16.30
C GLU A 57 -20.37 -10.04 16.98
N PHE A 58 -19.54 -8.99 16.95
CA PHE A 58 -18.16 -9.05 17.44
C PHE A 58 -17.84 -7.92 18.44
N PRO A 59 -18.50 -7.87 19.61
CA PRO A 59 -18.49 -6.71 20.50
C PRO A 59 -17.09 -6.31 20.97
N HIS A 60 -16.25 -7.28 21.35
CA HIS A 60 -14.87 -7.01 21.77
C HIS A 60 -14.01 -6.44 20.64
N ARG A 61 -14.16 -6.97 19.41
CA ARG A 61 -13.38 -6.50 18.25
C ARG A 61 -13.84 -5.12 17.81
N TYR A 62 -15.15 -4.90 17.80
CA TYR A 62 -15.74 -3.60 17.54
C TYR A 62 -15.21 -2.56 18.54
N MET A 63 -15.17 -2.86 19.84
CA MET A 63 -14.66 -1.91 20.84
C MET A 63 -13.19 -1.58 20.61
N VAL A 64 -12.34 -2.58 20.34
CA VAL A 64 -10.93 -2.33 20.00
C VAL A 64 -10.80 -1.47 18.73
N PHE A 65 -11.55 -1.80 17.67
CA PHE A 65 -11.60 -1.01 16.45
C PHE A 65 -12.03 0.44 16.74
N PHE A 66 -13.13 0.63 17.46
CA PHE A 66 -13.72 1.93 17.74
C PHE A 66 -12.74 2.85 18.49
N TYR A 67 -12.13 2.35 19.56
CA TYR A 67 -11.18 3.14 20.35
C TYR A 67 -9.89 3.43 19.58
N LEU A 68 -9.32 2.45 18.88
CA LEU A 68 -8.10 2.66 18.11
C LEU A 68 -8.34 3.57 16.90
N ASN A 69 -9.43 3.39 16.17
CA ASN A 69 -9.79 4.25 15.04
C ASN A 69 -10.03 5.70 15.50
N SER A 70 -10.73 5.89 16.62
CA SER A 70 -10.95 7.22 17.21
C SER A 70 -9.65 7.85 17.71
N THR A 71 -8.77 7.06 18.33
CA THR A 71 -7.46 7.53 18.79
C THR A 71 -6.63 7.99 17.61
N ALA A 72 -6.55 7.20 16.53
CA ALA A 72 -5.86 7.57 15.29
C ALA A 72 -6.42 8.86 14.69
N PHE A 73 -7.75 8.99 14.60
CA PHE A 73 -8.38 10.23 14.11
C PHE A 73 -7.98 11.46 14.96
N MET A 74 -8.10 11.37 16.28
CA MET A 74 -7.78 12.48 17.19
C MET A 74 -6.28 12.80 17.20
N SER A 75 -5.40 11.79 17.17
CA SER A 75 -3.96 12.00 17.06
C SER A 75 -3.58 12.65 15.73
N SER A 76 -4.21 12.24 14.62
CA SER A 76 -4.00 12.85 13.31
C SER A 76 -4.39 14.33 13.31
N LEU A 77 -5.52 14.70 13.91
CA LEU A 77 -5.92 16.11 14.06
C LEU A 77 -4.93 16.90 14.92
N ALA A 78 -4.46 16.32 16.03
CA ALA A 78 -3.45 16.94 16.87
C ALA A 78 -2.14 17.16 16.10
N VAL A 79 -1.68 16.17 15.32
CA VAL A 79 -0.51 16.30 14.44
C VAL A 79 -0.71 17.42 13.41
N ILE A 80 -1.88 17.49 12.76
CA ILE A 80 -2.20 18.56 11.81
C ILE A 80 -2.11 19.92 12.50
N MET A 81 -2.73 20.10 13.66
CA MET A 81 -2.71 21.36 14.41
C MET A 81 -1.29 21.77 14.82
N LEU A 82 -0.49 20.82 15.34
CA LEU A 82 0.91 21.03 15.69
C LEU A 82 1.73 21.44 14.46
N LEU A 83 1.46 20.82 13.31
CA LEU A 83 2.19 21.11 12.08
C LEU A 83 1.71 22.38 11.37
N VAL A 84 0.46 22.82 11.51
CA VAL A 84 -0.04 24.04 10.85
C VAL A 84 0.51 25.30 11.52
N SER A 85 0.67 25.32 12.84
CA SER A 85 1.26 26.46 13.55
C SER A 85 2.78 26.32 13.65
N LYS A 86 3.55 27.27 13.10
CA LYS A 86 5.03 27.27 13.23
C LYS A 86 5.48 27.27 14.70
N ARG A 87 4.77 27.98 15.58
CA ARG A 87 5.08 28.06 17.02
C ARG A 87 4.83 26.72 17.72
N LEU A 88 3.69 26.08 17.45
CA LEU A 88 3.37 24.77 18.05
C LEU A 88 4.26 23.66 17.48
N CYS A 89 4.61 23.74 16.20
CA CYS A 89 5.52 22.82 15.54
C CYS A 89 6.91 22.87 16.20
N GLN A 90 7.46 24.07 16.41
CA GLN A 90 8.76 24.23 17.04
C GLN A 90 8.77 23.70 18.48
N ARG A 91 7.74 23.99 19.27
CA ARG A 91 7.58 23.45 20.63
C ARG A 91 7.39 21.93 20.63
N GLY A 92 6.56 21.40 19.73
CA GLY A 92 6.24 19.97 19.63
C GLY A 92 7.40 19.11 19.11
N ILE A 93 8.24 19.66 18.24
CA ILE A 93 9.49 19.02 17.79
C ILE A 93 10.50 18.96 18.92
N ASN A 94 10.64 20.03 19.71
CA ASN A 94 11.58 20.07 20.83
C ASN A 94 11.14 19.17 22.00
N GLY A 95 9.83 19.02 22.23
CA GLY A 95 9.28 18.32 23.39
C GLY A 95 8.95 16.85 23.21
N TYR A 96 9.46 16.16 22.18
CA TYR A 96 9.11 14.77 21.80
C TYR A 96 7.62 14.52 21.47
N LEU A 97 6.73 15.46 21.77
CA LEU A 97 5.28 15.37 21.62
C LEU A 97 4.84 15.03 20.20
N LEU A 98 5.40 15.69 19.18
CA LEU A 98 5.06 15.41 17.78
C LEU A 98 5.42 13.95 17.41
N ARG A 99 6.57 13.46 17.88
CA ARG A 99 7.03 12.09 17.60
C ARG A 99 6.15 11.06 18.32
N GLY A 100 5.79 11.33 19.58
CA GLY A 100 4.90 10.47 20.36
C GLY A 100 3.50 10.39 19.73
N CYS A 101 2.94 11.54 19.33
CA CYS A 101 1.62 11.62 18.71
C CYS A 101 1.58 10.87 17.36
N MET A 102 2.62 11.00 16.53
CA MET A 102 2.73 10.24 15.28
C MET A 102 2.88 8.73 15.48
N LEU A 103 3.61 8.28 16.50
CA LEU A 103 3.73 6.86 16.81
C LEU A 103 2.41 6.29 17.32
N LEU A 104 1.72 7.05 18.18
CA LEU A 104 0.38 6.71 18.65
C LEU A 104 -0.60 6.59 17.48
N ASP A 105 -0.59 7.57 16.56
CA ASP A 105 -1.42 7.58 15.35
C ASP A 105 -1.20 6.33 14.50
N LEU A 106 0.06 6.01 14.22
CA LEU A 106 0.45 4.86 13.44
C LEU A 106 0.00 3.53 14.06
N VAL A 107 0.30 3.32 15.35
CA VAL A 107 -0.05 2.08 16.06
C VAL A 107 -1.56 1.94 16.16
N SER A 108 -2.27 3.04 16.41
CA SER A 108 -3.72 3.06 16.48
C SER A 108 -4.36 2.75 15.13
N LEU A 109 -3.86 3.33 14.03
CA LEU A 109 -4.34 3.04 12.69
C LEU A 109 -4.15 1.56 12.30
N MET A 110 -2.98 1.00 12.58
CA MET A 110 -2.68 -0.40 12.29
C MET A 110 -3.53 -1.36 13.14
N GLY A 111 -3.72 -1.05 14.42
CA GLY A 111 -4.54 -1.87 15.31
C GLY A 111 -6.03 -1.78 14.99
N ALA A 112 -6.52 -0.59 14.60
CA ALA A 112 -7.88 -0.43 14.07
C ALA A 112 -8.08 -1.27 12.81
N PHE A 113 -7.15 -1.21 11.85
CA PHE A 113 -7.19 -2.08 10.67
C PHE A 113 -7.27 -3.56 11.05
N ALA A 114 -6.41 -4.04 11.95
CA ALA A 114 -6.41 -5.44 12.37
C ALA A 114 -7.72 -5.85 13.05
N ALA A 115 -8.26 -5.02 13.95
CA ALA A 115 -9.49 -5.30 14.66
C ALA A 115 -10.73 -5.27 13.75
N GLY A 116 -10.81 -4.30 12.84
CA GLY A 116 -11.99 -4.09 11.99
C GLY A 116 -12.04 -4.99 10.74
N SER A 117 -10.88 -5.42 10.22
CA SER A 117 -10.83 -6.27 9.02
C SER A 117 -10.96 -7.77 9.30
N CYS A 118 -10.69 -8.21 10.53
CA CYS A 118 -10.64 -9.63 10.86
C CYS A 118 -11.97 -10.13 11.47
N ARG A 119 -12.63 -11.07 10.78
CA ARG A 119 -13.83 -11.76 11.29
C ARG A 119 -13.54 -13.13 11.91
N LYS A 120 -12.48 -13.82 11.46
CA LYS A 120 -12.09 -15.16 11.93
C LYS A 120 -10.76 -15.14 12.70
N VAL A 121 -10.48 -16.23 13.41
CA VAL A 121 -9.24 -16.38 14.21
C VAL A 121 -8.01 -16.42 13.31
N SER A 122 -8.04 -17.15 12.19
CA SER A 122 -6.89 -17.29 11.28
C SER A 122 -6.48 -15.95 10.63
N THR A 123 -7.45 -15.15 10.18
CA THR A 123 -7.20 -13.82 9.63
C THR A 123 -6.70 -12.85 10.70
N SER A 124 -7.23 -12.97 11.92
CA SER A 124 -6.79 -12.19 13.08
C SER A 124 -5.34 -12.49 13.48
N VAL A 125 -4.96 -13.76 13.58
CA VAL A 125 -3.58 -14.18 13.90
C VAL A 125 -2.61 -13.60 12.86
N TYR A 126 -2.95 -13.70 11.57
CA TYR A 126 -2.13 -13.13 10.51
C TYR A 126 -1.99 -11.60 10.66
N ALA A 127 -3.10 -10.88 10.80
CA ALA A 127 -3.07 -9.43 10.90
C ALA A 127 -2.26 -8.95 12.12
N ILE A 128 -2.46 -9.57 13.28
CA ILE A 128 -1.70 -9.26 14.51
C ILE A 128 -0.22 -9.55 14.32
N LEU A 129 0.14 -10.66 13.68
CA LEU A 129 1.54 -11.01 13.38
C LEU A 129 2.20 -9.97 12.47
N VAL A 130 1.53 -9.56 11.38
CA VAL A 130 2.11 -8.57 10.47
C VAL A 130 2.19 -7.18 11.15
N VAL A 131 1.18 -6.79 11.92
CA VAL A 131 1.22 -5.57 12.76
C VAL A 131 2.42 -5.61 13.69
N SER A 132 2.63 -6.72 14.40
CA SER A 132 3.71 -6.83 15.39
C SER A 132 5.09 -6.76 14.74
N ILE A 133 5.27 -7.39 13.57
CA ILE A 133 6.50 -7.30 12.77
C ILE A 133 6.78 -5.84 12.37
N VAL A 134 5.78 -5.12 11.86
CA VAL A 134 5.94 -3.72 11.44
C VAL A 134 6.21 -2.83 12.66
N CYS A 135 5.49 -3.01 13.76
CA CYS A 135 5.73 -2.27 15.01
C CYS A 135 7.16 -2.52 15.54
N ALA A 136 7.62 -3.77 15.57
CA ALA A 136 8.99 -4.11 15.97
C ALA A 136 10.03 -3.45 15.05
N TYR A 137 9.79 -3.48 13.73
CA TYR A 137 10.63 -2.77 12.76
C TYR A 137 10.71 -1.27 13.05
N VAL A 138 9.57 -0.61 13.30
CA VAL A 138 9.51 0.82 13.65
C VAL A 138 10.25 1.10 14.94
N MET A 139 10.10 0.25 15.96
CA MET A 139 10.81 0.39 17.24
C MET A 139 12.32 0.26 17.06
N VAL A 140 12.79 -0.71 16.28
CA VAL A 140 14.21 -0.85 15.94
C VAL A 140 14.70 0.41 15.21
N GLN A 141 13.93 0.94 14.26
CA GLN A 141 14.30 2.18 13.55
C GLN A 141 14.37 3.39 14.49
N VAL A 142 13.41 3.52 15.40
CA VAL A 142 13.38 4.59 16.42
C VAL A 142 14.62 4.50 17.31
N LEU A 143 14.96 3.29 17.76
CA LEU A 143 16.07 2.99 18.65
C LEU A 143 17.44 3.21 17.97
N VAL A 144 17.61 2.70 16.75
CA VAL A 144 18.81 2.93 15.93
C VAL A 144 19.00 4.42 15.67
N LEU A 145 17.92 5.17 15.38
CA LEU A 145 18.01 6.61 15.17
C LEU A 145 18.40 7.36 16.46
N THR A 146 17.92 6.94 17.63
CA THR A 146 18.31 7.56 18.91
C THR A 146 19.77 7.28 19.25
N PHE A 147 20.25 6.04 19.09
CA PHE A 147 21.66 5.69 19.32
C PHE A 147 22.60 6.31 18.27
N ALA A 148 22.19 6.35 17.01
CA ALA A 148 22.98 6.99 15.97
C ALA A 148 23.02 8.51 16.14
N LYS A 149 22.00 9.14 16.71
CA LYS A 149 22.02 10.59 17.03
C LYS A 149 23.02 10.90 18.13
N ASP A 150 23.13 10.05 19.14
CA ASP A 150 24.14 10.17 20.20
C ASP A 150 25.57 10.11 19.63
N LYS A 151 25.84 9.13 18.77
CA LYS A 151 27.14 8.97 18.08
C LYS A 151 27.40 9.98 16.95
N SER A 152 26.35 10.49 16.31
CA SER A 152 26.46 11.48 15.22
C SER A 152 26.71 12.88 15.75
N THR A 153 26.35 13.20 16.99
CA THR A 153 26.60 14.54 17.55
C THR A 153 28.10 14.76 17.73
N SER A 154 28.87 13.71 18.05
CA SER A 154 30.34 13.75 18.10
C SER A 154 31.04 13.71 16.72
N ILE A 155 30.46 13.05 15.71
CA ILE A 155 31.04 12.95 14.36
C ILE A 155 30.70 14.18 13.48
N ARG A 156 29.57 14.85 13.74
CA ARG A 156 29.10 16.00 12.94
C ARG A 156 29.91 17.27 13.17
N GLU A 157 30.57 17.42 14.32
CA GLU A 157 31.60 18.45 14.55
C GLU A 157 32.86 18.22 13.69
N LEU A 158 33.19 16.97 13.36
CA LEU A 158 34.34 16.62 12.51
C LEU A 158 34.07 16.71 11.00
N GLN A 159 32.81 16.60 10.56
CA GLN A 159 32.47 16.47 9.13
C GLN A 159 31.93 17.74 8.46
N ALA A 160 32.03 18.90 9.10
CA ALA A 160 31.58 20.19 8.54
C ALA A 160 32.36 20.67 7.29
N LYS A 161 33.24 19.86 6.69
CA LYS A 161 34.15 20.29 5.61
C LYS A 161 33.98 19.64 4.22
N HIS A 162 32.93 18.86 3.96
CA HIS A 162 32.70 18.39 2.58
C HIS A 162 31.24 18.50 2.14
N HIS A 163 30.95 19.64 1.51
CA HIS A 163 29.72 19.90 0.77
C HIS A 163 29.75 19.12 -0.56
N GLY A 164 28.71 18.35 -0.82
CA GLY A 164 28.47 17.67 -2.10
C GLY A 164 27.05 17.90 -2.55
N GLN A 165 26.90 18.32 -3.81
CA GLN A 165 25.68 18.79 -4.46
C GLN A 165 24.41 17.94 -4.26
N PRO A 166 23.21 18.56 -4.34
CA PRO A 166 21.94 17.84 -4.27
C PRO A 166 21.69 17.02 -5.55
N LYS A 167 21.61 15.69 -5.40
CA LYS A 167 21.24 14.73 -6.45
C LYS A 167 19.73 14.79 -6.79
N PRO A 168 19.29 14.28 -7.95
CA PRO A 168 17.89 14.21 -8.42
C PRO A 168 16.94 13.32 -7.56
N GLU A 169 17.30 13.03 -6.30
CA GLU A 169 16.54 12.18 -5.38
C GLU A 169 15.15 12.73 -5.01
N HIS A 170 14.85 13.97 -5.39
CA HIS A 170 13.74 14.71 -4.81
C HIS A 170 12.39 14.50 -5.52
N LYS A 171 12.41 14.04 -6.78
CA LYS A 171 11.20 13.83 -7.59
C LYS A 171 10.53 12.50 -7.22
N TRP A 172 11.28 11.39 -7.29
CA TRP A 172 10.76 10.05 -7.03
C TRP A 172 10.17 9.85 -5.62
N ARG A 173 10.70 10.56 -4.59
CA ARG A 173 10.18 10.47 -3.21
C ARG A 173 8.75 10.97 -3.11
N LYS A 174 8.42 12.04 -3.83
CA LYS A 174 7.06 12.62 -3.81
C LYS A 174 6.09 11.64 -4.44
N ASP A 175 6.46 11.10 -5.60
CA ASP A 175 5.65 10.12 -6.33
C ASP A 175 5.44 8.85 -5.49
N LEU A 176 6.48 8.42 -4.76
CA LEU A 176 6.40 7.24 -3.90
C LEU A 176 5.61 7.44 -2.62
N ILE A 177 5.70 8.61 -1.99
CA ILE A 177 4.80 8.94 -0.88
C ILE A 177 3.37 8.94 -1.41
N LEU A 178 3.11 9.54 -2.58
CA LEU A 178 1.77 9.57 -3.16
C LEU A 178 1.21 8.16 -3.38
N ILE A 179 1.97 7.27 -4.03
CA ILE A 179 1.57 5.88 -4.25
C ILE A 179 1.34 5.15 -2.92
N GLY A 180 2.25 5.27 -1.96
CA GLY A 180 2.10 4.64 -0.65
C GLY A 180 0.88 5.18 0.13
N THR A 181 0.63 6.49 0.08
CA THR A 181 -0.55 7.09 0.71
C THR A 181 -1.86 6.64 0.06
N LEU A 182 -1.88 6.53 -1.28
CA LEU A 182 -3.02 5.99 -2.01
C LEU A 182 -3.27 4.53 -1.61
N ALA A 183 -2.21 3.73 -1.59
CA ALA A 183 -2.26 2.31 -1.25
C ALA A 183 -2.75 2.09 0.21
N VAL A 184 -2.27 2.87 1.19
CA VAL A 184 -2.83 2.88 2.56
C VAL A 184 -4.34 3.15 2.55
N SER A 185 -4.79 4.18 1.82
CA SER A 185 -6.22 4.53 1.78
C SER A 185 -7.08 3.39 1.23
N VAL A 186 -6.74 2.90 0.03
CA VAL A 186 -7.56 1.87 -0.64
C VAL A 186 -7.55 0.55 0.12
N THR A 187 -6.41 0.17 0.71
CA THR A 187 -6.29 -1.10 1.44
C THR A 187 -6.93 -1.04 2.82
N TYR A 188 -6.90 0.12 3.50
CA TYR A 188 -7.62 0.32 4.75
C TYR A 188 -9.13 0.18 4.54
N GLN A 189 -9.67 0.87 3.54
CA GLN A 189 -11.11 0.80 3.20
C GLN A 189 -11.53 -0.61 2.77
N ALA A 190 -10.79 -1.22 1.84
CA ALA A 190 -11.10 -2.56 1.34
C ALA A 190 -10.93 -3.66 2.40
N GLY A 191 -10.09 -3.43 3.43
CA GLY A 191 -9.95 -4.34 4.56
C GLY A 191 -11.17 -4.32 5.49
N LEU A 192 -11.74 -3.14 5.74
CA LEU A 192 -12.94 -2.99 6.59
C LEU A 192 -14.22 -3.41 5.88
N LEU A 193 -14.25 -3.25 4.55
CA LEU A 193 -15.36 -3.59 3.67
C LEU A 193 -14.86 -4.56 2.59
N PRO A 194 -14.84 -5.88 2.87
CA PRO A 194 -14.32 -6.85 1.93
C PRO A 194 -15.17 -6.92 0.65
N PRO A 195 -14.55 -7.30 -0.48
CA PRO A 195 -15.20 -7.34 -1.77
C PRO A 195 -16.33 -8.35 -1.77
N GLY A 196 -17.48 -7.95 -2.29
CA GLY A 196 -18.71 -8.76 -2.29
C GLY A 196 -19.59 -8.52 -1.08
N GLY A 197 -19.16 -7.70 -0.13
CA GLY A 197 -19.95 -7.30 1.02
C GLY A 197 -19.93 -8.32 2.15
N LEU A 198 -20.81 -8.07 3.11
CA LEU A 198 -20.98 -8.85 4.32
C LEU A 198 -22.44 -9.32 4.39
N TRP A 199 -22.68 -10.48 4.99
CA TRP A 199 -24.03 -10.97 5.19
C TRP A 199 -24.83 -10.05 6.13
N PRO A 200 -26.10 -9.74 5.81
CA PRO A 200 -26.93 -8.89 6.64
C PRO A 200 -27.69 -9.64 7.73
N ASP A 201 -27.74 -10.98 7.69
CA ASP A 201 -28.57 -11.83 8.55
C ASP A 201 -27.86 -13.13 8.97
N ASP A 202 -28.40 -13.79 10.00
CA ASP A 202 -27.96 -15.11 10.49
C ASP A 202 -28.84 -16.20 9.86
N ARG A 203 -28.65 -16.46 8.57
CA ARG A 203 -29.44 -17.46 7.83
C ARG A 203 -28.53 -18.44 7.11
N ASP A 204 -29.09 -19.58 6.68
CA ASP A 204 -28.41 -20.54 5.79
C ASP A 204 -26.99 -21.00 6.21
N GLY A 205 -26.66 -20.93 7.51
CA GLY A 205 -25.38 -21.34 8.07
C GLY A 205 -24.26 -20.29 7.98
N HIS A 206 -24.55 -19.07 7.53
CA HIS A 206 -23.66 -17.91 7.67
C HIS A 206 -24.07 -17.04 8.86
N PHE A 207 -23.09 -16.30 9.39
CA PHE A 207 -23.31 -15.34 10.46
C PHE A 207 -23.38 -13.92 9.90
N ILE A 208 -24.11 -13.06 10.60
CA ILE A 208 -24.15 -11.62 10.34
C ILE A 208 -22.73 -11.10 10.24
N SER A 209 -22.50 -10.18 9.30
CA SER A 209 -21.20 -9.54 9.17
C SER A 209 -20.07 -10.52 8.75
N ASP A 210 -20.35 -11.79 8.40
CA ASP A 210 -19.37 -12.64 7.75
C ASP A 210 -19.18 -12.22 6.28
N PRO A 211 -17.95 -12.31 5.73
CA PRO A 211 -17.72 -11.92 4.34
C PRO A 211 -18.37 -12.89 3.35
N ILE A 212 -19.26 -12.38 2.50
CA ILE A 212 -19.96 -13.20 1.49
C ILE A 212 -18.97 -13.93 0.57
N LEU A 213 -17.87 -13.26 0.20
CA LEU A 213 -16.82 -13.87 -0.62
C LEU A 213 -16.11 -15.02 0.10
N HIS A 214 -16.02 -15.00 1.44
CA HIS A 214 -15.43 -16.10 2.18
C HIS A 214 -16.25 -17.38 2.02
N ASP A 215 -17.58 -17.29 2.05
CA ASP A 215 -18.43 -18.47 2.02
C ASP A 215 -18.68 -18.97 0.59
N THR A 216 -18.75 -18.04 -0.38
CA THR A 216 -18.94 -18.38 -1.80
C THR A 216 -17.65 -18.85 -2.49
N ASP A 217 -16.50 -18.26 -2.18
CA ASP A 217 -15.19 -18.63 -2.73
C ASP A 217 -14.06 -18.40 -1.69
N PRO A 218 -13.89 -19.33 -0.73
CA PRO A 218 -12.91 -19.19 0.35
C PRO A 218 -11.46 -18.98 -0.13
N PRO A 219 -10.96 -19.67 -1.18
CA PRO A 219 -9.62 -19.42 -1.73
C PRO A 219 -9.43 -17.96 -2.17
N ARG A 220 -10.44 -17.40 -2.85
CA ARG A 220 -10.37 -16.03 -3.36
C ARG A 220 -10.44 -15.00 -2.24
N TYR A 221 -11.29 -15.21 -1.24
CA TYR A 221 -11.31 -14.35 -0.05
C TYR A 221 -9.96 -14.36 0.68
N LYS A 222 -9.36 -15.53 0.90
CA LYS A 222 -8.06 -15.64 1.57
C LYS A 222 -6.96 -14.93 0.78
N ALA A 223 -6.92 -15.12 -0.53
CA ALA A 223 -5.99 -14.41 -1.41
C ALA A 223 -6.18 -12.89 -1.31
N PHE A 224 -7.42 -12.40 -1.41
CA PHE A 224 -7.74 -10.99 -1.23
C PHE A 224 -7.25 -10.47 0.12
N PHE A 225 -7.65 -11.12 1.23
CA PHE A 225 -7.38 -10.64 2.58
C PHE A 225 -5.88 -10.55 2.86
N TYR A 226 -5.12 -11.62 2.57
CA TYR A 226 -3.69 -11.64 2.84
C TYR A 226 -2.93 -10.66 1.95
N CYS A 227 -3.26 -10.57 0.66
CA CYS A 227 -2.67 -9.60 -0.23
C CYS A 227 -3.01 -8.16 0.21
N ASN A 228 -4.27 -7.85 0.52
CA ASN A 228 -4.69 -6.52 0.93
C ASN A 228 -4.03 -6.07 2.24
N ALA A 229 -3.99 -6.94 3.26
CA ALA A 229 -3.31 -6.66 4.53
C ALA A 229 -1.80 -6.47 4.34
N THR A 230 -1.18 -7.26 3.46
CA THR A 230 0.25 -7.11 3.14
C THR A 230 0.54 -5.78 2.44
N ALA A 231 -0.31 -5.37 1.48
CA ALA A 231 -0.20 -4.09 0.80
C ALA A 231 -0.33 -2.93 1.80
N PHE A 232 -1.34 -2.95 2.67
CA PHE A 232 -1.50 -1.94 3.73
C PHE A 232 -0.24 -1.78 4.57
N MET A 233 0.32 -2.89 5.05
CA MET A 233 1.49 -2.92 5.92
C MET A 233 2.78 -2.51 5.17
N ALA A 234 2.96 -2.97 3.94
CA ALA A 234 4.07 -2.58 3.07
C ALA A 234 4.03 -1.08 2.78
N SER A 235 2.86 -0.53 2.47
CA SER A 235 2.62 0.89 2.25
C SER A 235 2.95 1.75 3.48
N VAL A 236 2.56 1.30 4.66
CA VAL A 236 2.94 1.93 5.93
C VAL A 236 4.47 1.95 6.11
N VAL A 237 5.15 0.83 5.84
CA VAL A 237 6.62 0.75 5.91
C VAL A 237 7.28 1.69 4.90
N ILE A 238 6.76 1.77 3.67
CA ILE A 238 7.23 2.71 2.62
C ILE A 238 7.12 4.15 3.11
N VAL A 239 5.96 4.53 3.67
CA VAL A 239 5.71 5.86 4.21
C VAL A 239 6.71 6.21 5.32
N ILE A 240 6.96 5.30 6.27
CA ILE A 240 7.88 5.50 7.39
C ILE A 240 9.33 5.64 6.91
N LEU A 241 9.73 4.80 5.96
CA LEU A 241 11.06 4.84 5.34
C LEU A 241 11.28 6.15 4.58
N LEU A 242 10.28 6.62 3.83
CA LEU A 242 10.33 7.85 3.05
C LEU A 242 10.38 9.10 3.92
N LEU A 243 9.73 9.07 5.09
CA LEU A 243 9.75 10.16 6.05
C LEU A 243 11.14 10.37 6.69
N ASN A 244 11.93 9.30 6.79
CA ASN A 244 13.23 9.34 7.45
C ASN A 244 14.39 9.64 6.47
N ARG A 245 14.68 10.93 6.27
CA ARG A 245 15.75 11.40 5.36
C ARG A 245 17.15 10.91 5.73
N THR A 246 17.44 10.76 7.02
CA THR A 246 18.75 10.33 7.50
C THR A 246 19.07 8.89 7.06
N ILE A 247 18.05 8.04 7.02
CA ILE A 247 18.18 6.63 6.65
C ILE A 247 18.28 6.45 5.14
N SER A 248 17.53 7.24 4.37
CA SER A 248 17.54 7.09 2.93
C SER A 248 18.87 7.49 2.27
N LYS A 249 19.72 8.25 2.96
CA LYS A 249 21.09 8.59 2.50
C LYS A 249 22.05 7.40 2.57
N TYR A 250 21.73 6.35 3.35
CA TYR A 250 22.56 5.16 3.50
C TYR A 250 22.19 4.09 2.47
N ARG A 251 23.18 3.59 1.72
CA ARG A 251 23.04 2.55 0.67
C ARG A 251 22.30 1.28 1.13
N ARG A 252 22.30 1.00 2.45
CA ARG A 252 21.63 -0.13 3.11
C ARG A 252 20.09 0.03 3.22
N SER A 253 19.55 1.25 3.12
CA SER A 253 18.09 1.51 3.14
C SER A 253 17.40 1.31 1.78
N LEU A 254 18.17 1.22 0.69
CA LEU A 254 17.59 1.10 -0.65
C LEU A 254 16.95 -0.28 -0.87
N LEU A 255 17.52 -1.33 -0.28
CA LEU A 255 17.01 -2.70 -0.38
C LEU A 255 15.63 -2.88 0.28
N PRO A 256 15.43 -2.58 1.58
CA PRO A 256 14.12 -2.73 2.22
C PRO A 256 13.05 -1.86 1.57
N MET A 257 13.43 -0.68 1.06
CA MET A 257 12.52 0.17 0.32
C MET A 257 12.09 -0.46 -1.01
N LYS A 258 13.03 -0.99 -1.81
CA LYS A 258 12.73 -1.66 -3.08
C LYS A 258 11.91 -2.93 -2.87
N THR A 259 12.22 -3.72 -1.85
CA THR A 259 11.46 -4.93 -1.53
C THR A 259 10.05 -4.58 -1.07
N ALA A 260 9.88 -3.56 -0.22
CA ALA A 260 8.56 -3.10 0.21
C ALA A 260 7.73 -2.60 -0.97
N MET A 261 8.32 -1.85 -1.91
CA MET A 261 7.62 -1.39 -3.12
C MET A 261 7.16 -2.53 -4.02
N VAL A 262 8.04 -3.51 -4.29
CA VAL A 262 7.69 -4.67 -5.12
C VAL A 262 6.63 -5.51 -4.42
N LEU A 263 6.77 -5.73 -3.12
CA LEU A 263 5.80 -6.44 -2.32
C LEU A 263 4.44 -5.74 -2.32
N ASP A 264 4.42 -4.41 -2.11
CA ASP A 264 3.21 -3.57 -2.13
C ASP A 264 2.49 -3.67 -3.47
N LEU A 265 3.22 -3.51 -4.57
CA LEU A 265 2.66 -3.64 -5.91
C LEU A 265 2.06 -5.03 -6.15
N LEU A 266 2.82 -6.10 -5.89
CA LEU A 266 2.34 -7.47 -6.10
C LEU A 266 1.13 -7.79 -5.22
N ALA A 267 1.16 -7.31 -3.98
CA ALA A 267 0.07 -7.46 -3.03
C ALA A 267 -1.18 -6.68 -3.48
N LEU A 268 -1.05 -5.46 -3.98
CA LEU A 268 -2.17 -4.71 -4.56
C LEU A 268 -2.76 -5.40 -5.79
N LEU A 269 -1.92 -5.89 -6.71
CA LEU A 269 -2.40 -6.61 -7.90
C LEU A 269 -3.11 -7.91 -7.52
N GLY A 270 -2.55 -8.65 -6.55
CA GLY A 270 -3.17 -9.87 -6.03
C GLY A 270 -4.52 -9.61 -5.35
N ALA A 271 -4.58 -8.57 -4.51
CA ALA A 271 -5.81 -8.15 -3.85
C ALA A 271 -6.87 -7.72 -4.89
N TYR A 272 -6.49 -6.90 -5.86
CA TYR A 272 -7.40 -6.46 -6.92
C TYR A 272 -7.92 -7.64 -7.76
N ALA A 273 -7.04 -8.55 -8.19
CA ALA A 273 -7.44 -9.73 -8.96
C ALA A 273 -8.39 -10.64 -8.18
N ALA A 274 -8.09 -10.90 -6.91
CA ALA A 274 -8.94 -11.70 -6.05
C ALA A 274 -10.28 -11.02 -5.76
N GLY A 275 -10.30 -9.72 -5.46
CA GLY A 275 -11.52 -9.02 -5.07
C GLY A 275 -12.50 -8.74 -6.23
N SER A 276 -11.97 -8.46 -7.42
CA SER A 276 -12.77 -8.04 -8.59
C SER A 276 -13.40 -9.19 -9.37
N CYS A 277 -12.83 -10.39 -9.31
CA CYS A 277 -13.23 -11.49 -10.17
C CYS A 277 -14.33 -12.35 -9.53
N ARG A 278 -15.43 -12.56 -10.26
CA ARG A 278 -16.56 -13.42 -9.83
C ARG A 278 -16.84 -14.58 -10.77
N LYS A 279 -16.41 -14.49 -12.03
CA LYS A 279 -16.62 -15.52 -13.07
C LYS A 279 -15.27 -15.92 -13.65
N LEU A 280 -15.15 -17.15 -14.15
CA LEU A 280 -13.92 -17.65 -14.78
C LEU A 280 -13.43 -16.74 -15.92
N LYS A 281 -14.33 -16.27 -16.80
CA LYS A 281 -13.98 -15.39 -17.92
C LYS A 281 -13.37 -14.06 -17.47
N THR A 282 -13.98 -13.41 -16.47
CA THR A 282 -13.44 -12.15 -15.92
C THR A 282 -12.15 -12.40 -15.14
N SER A 283 -12.05 -13.54 -14.46
CA SER A 283 -10.81 -13.98 -13.82
C SER A 283 -9.66 -14.10 -14.82
N ILE A 284 -9.84 -14.83 -15.93
CA ILE A 284 -8.80 -14.99 -16.97
C ILE A 284 -8.37 -13.62 -17.50
N TYR A 285 -9.31 -12.74 -17.80
CA TYR A 285 -9.01 -11.39 -18.30
C TYR A 285 -8.16 -10.59 -17.30
N VAL A 286 -8.54 -10.55 -16.01
CA VAL A 286 -7.80 -9.77 -14.99
C VAL A 286 -6.43 -10.39 -14.70
N PHE A 287 -6.33 -11.73 -14.64
CA PHE A 287 -5.02 -12.39 -14.49
C PHE A 287 -4.11 -12.12 -15.69
N ALA A 288 -4.63 -12.14 -16.92
CA ALA A 288 -3.86 -11.78 -18.11
C ALA A 288 -3.36 -10.33 -18.04
N LEU A 289 -4.18 -9.40 -17.57
CA LEU A 289 -3.79 -8.00 -17.37
C LEU A 289 -2.70 -7.85 -16.29
N VAL A 290 -2.83 -8.56 -15.16
CA VAL A 290 -1.81 -8.60 -14.10
C VAL A 290 -0.48 -9.13 -14.63
N ILE A 291 -0.51 -10.22 -15.40
CA ILE A 291 0.69 -10.79 -16.04
C ILE A 291 1.30 -9.79 -17.02
N ALA A 292 0.48 -9.13 -17.85
CA ALA A 292 0.94 -8.13 -18.81
C ALA A 292 1.63 -6.94 -18.12
N VAL A 293 1.04 -6.41 -17.04
CA VAL A 293 1.65 -5.33 -16.23
C VAL A 293 2.95 -5.80 -15.59
N PHE A 294 2.97 -7.01 -15.02
CA PHE A 294 4.18 -7.57 -14.42
C PHE A 294 5.30 -7.73 -15.45
N MET A 295 5.00 -8.30 -16.63
CA MET A 295 5.95 -8.45 -17.72
C MET A 295 6.48 -7.09 -18.21
N TYR A 296 5.61 -6.09 -18.34
CA TYR A 296 6.01 -4.72 -18.69
C TYR A 296 7.01 -4.14 -17.69
N ILE A 297 6.77 -4.33 -16.38
CA ILE A 297 7.66 -3.86 -15.31
C ILE A 297 8.99 -4.58 -15.36
N VAL A 298 8.99 -5.91 -15.52
CA VAL A 298 10.23 -6.70 -15.63
C VAL A 298 11.04 -6.26 -16.85
N ILE A 299 10.40 -6.05 -18.00
CA ILE A 299 11.08 -5.55 -19.21
C ILE A 299 11.70 -4.18 -18.95
N HIS A 300 10.97 -3.25 -18.33
CA HIS A 300 11.51 -1.93 -17.98
C HIS A 300 12.69 -2.02 -17.01
N ILE A 301 12.63 -2.91 -16.01
CA ILE A 301 13.74 -3.15 -15.09
C ILE A 301 14.94 -3.72 -15.83
N LEU A 302 14.76 -4.73 -16.69
CA LEU A 302 15.84 -5.33 -17.48
C LEU A 302 16.49 -4.33 -18.44
N LEU A 303 15.70 -3.50 -19.12
CA LEU A 303 16.18 -2.44 -19.98
C LEU A 303 16.89 -1.31 -19.21
N SER A 304 16.58 -1.12 -17.93
CA SER A 304 17.26 -0.11 -17.09
C SER A 304 18.68 -0.50 -16.68
N PHE A 305 19.05 -1.78 -16.79
CA PHE A 305 20.42 -2.24 -16.51
C PHE A 305 21.24 -2.21 -17.81
N ASP A 306 22.18 -1.29 -17.94
CA ASP A 306 23.02 -1.11 -19.15
C ASP A 306 23.66 -2.40 -19.70
N LYS A 307 23.94 -3.39 -18.84
CA LYS A 307 24.42 -4.72 -19.26
C LYS A 307 23.32 -5.54 -19.94
N MET A 308 22.13 -5.61 -19.34
CA MET A 308 20.99 -6.35 -19.88
C MET A 308 20.37 -5.63 -21.07
N ALA A 309 20.34 -4.29 -21.08
CA ALA A 309 19.94 -3.49 -22.23
C ALA A 309 20.80 -3.78 -23.47
N ARG A 310 22.13 -3.88 -23.29
CA ARG A 310 23.05 -4.27 -24.38
C ARG A 310 22.87 -5.73 -24.80
N LEU A 311 22.59 -6.63 -23.86
CA LEU A 311 22.35 -8.05 -24.16
C LEU A 311 21.04 -8.24 -24.93
N VAL A 312 19.95 -7.62 -24.48
CA VAL A 312 18.64 -7.63 -25.14
C VAL A 312 18.72 -6.96 -26.51
N LYS A 313 19.46 -5.85 -26.65
CA LYS A 313 19.68 -5.22 -27.96
C LYS A 313 20.42 -6.16 -28.91
N LYS A 314 21.49 -6.81 -28.44
CA LYS A 314 22.28 -7.77 -29.24
C LYS A 314 21.46 -9.00 -29.63
N THR A 315 20.65 -9.54 -28.71
CA THR A 315 19.72 -10.63 -28.99
C THR A 315 18.63 -10.16 -29.96
N GLY A 316 18.03 -8.98 -29.77
CA GLY A 316 17.01 -8.42 -30.67
C GLY A 316 17.53 -8.27 -32.10
N GLU A 317 18.75 -7.74 -32.27
CA GLU A 317 19.41 -7.63 -33.58
C GLU A 317 19.62 -8.99 -34.26
N GLN A 318 19.78 -10.08 -33.49
CA GLN A 318 19.94 -11.44 -34.00
C GLN A 318 18.61 -12.09 -34.43
N TRP A 319 17.50 -11.77 -33.76
CA TRP A 319 16.19 -12.42 -33.97
C TRP A 319 15.26 -11.65 -34.93
N ILE A 320 15.39 -10.32 -35.03
CA ILE A 320 14.61 -9.49 -35.96
C ILE A 320 14.66 -9.98 -37.42
N PRO A 321 15.82 -10.40 -37.98
CA PRO A 321 15.87 -10.93 -39.34
C PRO A 321 15.11 -12.24 -39.50
N CYS A 322 15.13 -13.10 -38.47
CA CYS A 322 14.46 -14.40 -38.47
C CYS A 322 12.93 -14.23 -38.42
N LEU A 323 12.46 -13.31 -37.57
CA LEU A 323 11.04 -12.93 -37.49
C LEU A 323 10.53 -12.31 -38.79
N LYS A 324 11.31 -11.42 -39.43
CA LYS A 324 10.96 -10.88 -40.75
C LYS A 324 10.87 -11.97 -41.82
N LYS A 325 11.77 -12.95 -41.78
CA LYS A 325 11.76 -14.08 -42.73
C LYS A 325 10.55 -14.99 -42.49
N MET A 326 10.19 -15.26 -41.24
CA MET A 326 8.98 -16.02 -40.90
C MET A 326 7.70 -15.27 -41.31
N TRP A 327 7.62 -13.96 -41.06
CA TRP A 327 6.47 -13.15 -41.46
C TRP A 327 6.30 -13.10 -42.99
N ALA A 328 7.41 -12.94 -43.73
CA ALA A 328 7.38 -12.99 -45.19
C ALA A 328 6.91 -14.35 -45.73
N LEU A 329 7.25 -15.45 -45.06
CA LEU A 329 6.79 -16.79 -45.43
C LEU A 329 5.27 -16.96 -45.22
N ILE A 330 4.74 -16.41 -44.12
CA ILE A 330 3.30 -16.41 -43.83
C ILE A 330 2.52 -15.59 -44.87
N GLU A 331 3.10 -14.48 -45.33
CA GLU A 331 2.47 -13.58 -46.32
C GLU A 331 2.55 -14.14 -47.77
N THR A 332 3.49 -15.04 -48.04
CA THR A 332 3.57 -15.77 -49.32
C THR A 332 2.68 -17.01 -49.40
N GLU A 333 2.16 -17.51 -48.28
CA GLU A 333 1.32 -18.72 -48.24
C GLU A 333 -0.19 -18.46 -48.38
N THR A 334 -0.65 -17.21 -48.47
CA THR A 334 -2.04 -16.94 -48.89
C THR A 334 -2.20 -17.25 -50.38
N PRO A 335 -2.92 -18.31 -50.78
CA PRO A 335 -2.93 -18.74 -52.18
C PRO A 335 -3.76 -17.79 -53.03
N ASN A 336 -3.15 -17.25 -54.10
CA ASN A 336 -3.86 -16.61 -55.19
C ASN A 336 -4.79 -17.64 -55.86
N HIS A 337 -6.08 -17.61 -55.56
CA HIS A 337 -7.07 -18.27 -56.39
C HIS A 337 -7.29 -17.43 -57.66
N HIS A 338 -6.65 -17.83 -58.76
CA HIS A 338 -7.06 -17.43 -60.10
C HIS A 338 -8.09 -18.44 -60.64
N PRO A 339 -9.24 -17.99 -61.18
CA PRO A 339 -10.15 -18.84 -61.92
C PRO A 339 -9.67 -18.92 -63.38
N SER A 340 -9.31 -20.11 -63.84
CA SER A 340 -9.12 -20.39 -65.27
C SER A 340 -10.34 -21.16 -65.79
N SER A 341 -11.01 -20.55 -66.74
CA SER A 341 -12.12 -21.04 -67.55
C SER A 341 -11.66 -22.00 -68.67
N GLU A 342 -12.59 -22.89 -69.06
CA GLU A 342 -12.79 -23.55 -70.39
C GLU A 342 -11.73 -24.59 -70.84
N GLU A 343 -12.01 -25.71 -71.52
CA GLU A 343 -13.16 -26.15 -72.34
C GLU A 343 -13.08 -27.70 -72.61
N GLU A 344 -14.26 -28.31 -72.82
CA GLU A 344 -14.73 -29.52 -73.57
C GLU A 344 -13.79 -30.53 -74.30
N PRO A 345 -14.26 -31.77 -74.66
CA PRO A 345 -15.54 -32.10 -75.33
C PRO A 345 -16.46 -33.14 -74.67
#